data_AF-B8F128-F1
#
_entry.id   AF-B8F128-F1
#
_cell.length_a   1.000
_cell.length_b   1.000
_cell.length_c   1.000
_cell.angle_alpha   90.00
_cell.angle_beta   90.00
_cell.angle_gamma   90.00
#
_symmetry.space_group_name_H-M   'P 1'
#
loop_
_entity.id
_entity.type
_entity.pdbx_description
1 polymer ?
#
loop_
_entity_poly.entity_id
_entity_poly.type
_entity_poly.pdbx_seq_one_letter_code
_entity_poly.pdbx_strand_id
1 'polypeptide(L)'
;MKWSSGDPEPISGNSKKAKMYRRHTYTLLSAIDTKDLKEFSDIITLAEFKVDTFNIFGSIGYVLDIVTDHLYPKKDTLDKLDTSNLEKLKQSLEKVLSIIKIVSEESKQLLLDYQSDKNSIKTDVSKLKSYLKILNSRTREKVTEAENLQNVILSIH
;
A
#
# COMPACT_ATOMS: atom_id res chain seq x y z
N MET A 1 -9.13 -14.76 -3.35
CA MET A 1 -7.72 -14.79 -3.80
C MET A 1 -7.03 -15.93 -3.06
N LYS A 2 -6.20 -16.71 -3.75
CA LYS A 2 -5.41 -17.81 -3.17
C LYS A 2 -3.94 -17.39 -3.13
N TRP A 3 -3.15 -17.98 -2.24
CA TRP A 3 -1.71 -17.73 -2.21
C TRP A 3 -1.02 -18.36 -3.42
N SER A 4 -0.04 -17.67 -4.00
CA SER A 4 0.84 -18.23 -5.03
C SER A 4 1.70 -19.39 -4.50
N SER A 5 1.93 -19.44 -3.18
CA SER A 5 2.69 -20.51 -2.52
C SER A 5 1.94 -21.85 -2.45
N GLY A 6 0.70 -21.94 -2.95
CA GLY A 6 -0.12 -23.16 -2.88
C GLY A 6 -0.74 -23.41 -1.50
N ASP A 7 -0.62 -22.46 -0.58
CA ASP A 7 -1.24 -22.53 0.74
C ASP A 7 -2.78 -22.58 0.58
N PRO A 8 -3.45 -23.62 1.12
CA PRO A 8 -4.88 -23.84 0.91
C PRO A 8 -5.75 -22.80 1.61
N GLU A 9 -5.21 -22.08 2.62
CA GLU A 9 -5.98 -21.06 3.32
C GLU A 9 -6.21 -19.82 2.44
N PRO A 10 -7.44 -19.29 2.33
CA PRO A 10 -7.68 -18.06 1.60
C PRO A 10 -7.06 -16.84 2.32
N ILE A 11 -6.83 -15.76 1.58
CA ILE A 11 -6.40 -14.46 2.16
C ILE A 11 -7.40 -13.91 3.20
N SER A 12 -8.68 -14.33 3.11
CA SER A 12 -9.73 -14.01 4.09
C SER A 12 -9.69 -14.89 5.35
N GLY A 13 -8.74 -15.84 5.45
CA GLY A 13 -8.59 -16.74 6.58
C GLY A 13 -8.09 -16.07 7.86
N ASN A 14 -7.73 -16.87 8.86
CA ASN A 14 -7.40 -16.42 10.21
C ASN A 14 -5.95 -16.64 10.63
N SER A 15 -5.09 -17.20 9.76
CA SER A 15 -3.66 -17.26 10.05
C SER A 15 -3.03 -15.88 10.24
N LYS A 16 -1.85 -15.88 10.88
CA LYS A 16 -1.02 -14.69 11.05
C LYS A 16 -0.72 -14.03 9.70
N LYS A 17 -0.39 -14.82 8.68
CA LYS A 17 -0.08 -14.35 7.33
C LYS A 17 -1.29 -13.69 6.66
N ALA A 18 -2.47 -14.32 6.73
CA ALA A 18 -3.71 -13.76 6.18
C ALA A 18 -4.12 -12.45 6.86
N LYS A 19 -4.05 -12.40 8.20
CA LYS A 19 -4.30 -11.17 8.98
C LYS A 19 -3.31 -10.05 8.66
N MET A 20 -2.03 -10.39 8.51
CA MET A 20 -0.98 -9.44 8.15
C MET A 20 -1.22 -8.83 6.76
N TYR A 21 -1.53 -9.65 5.75
CA TYR A 21 -1.87 -9.16 4.40
C TYR A 21 -3.07 -8.21 4.41
N ARG A 22 -4.13 -8.53 5.17
CA ARG A 22 -5.28 -7.63 5.32
C ARG A 22 -4.90 -6.33 6.03
N ARG A 23 -4.08 -6.40 7.08
CA ARG A 23 -3.55 -5.20 7.76
C ARG A 23 -2.80 -4.30 6.80
N HIS A 24 -1.91 -4.85 5.97
CA HIS A 24 -1.19 -4.09 4.93
C HIS A 24 -2.17 -3.40 3.99
N THR A 25 -3.18 -4.12 3.51
CA THR A 25 -4.22 -3.56 2.66
C THR A 25 -4.96 -2.41 3.36
N TYR A 26 -5.34 -2.56 4.63
CA TYR A 26 -6.05 -1.52 5.38
C TYR A 26 -5.20 -0.26 5.59
N THR A 27 -3.88 -0.38 5.76
CA THR A 27 -2.97 0.78 5.82
C THR A 27 -3.11 1.66 4.58
N LEU A 28 -3.14 1.04 3.39
CA LEU A 28 -3.21 1.75 2.11
C LEU A 28 -4.63 2.23 1.77
N LEU A 29 -5.65 1.66 2.41
CA LEU A 29 -7.05 2.09 2.24
C LEU A 29 -7.53 3.01 3.37
N SER A 30 -6.64 3.50 4.21
CA SER A 30 -6.96 4.25 5.43
C SER A 30 -7.70 5.58 5.18
N ALA A 31 -7.60 6.18 3.99
CA ALA A 31 -8.34 7.39 3.62
C ALA A 31 -9.79 7.12 3.16
N ILE A 32 -10.17 5.87 2.92
CA ILE A 32 -11.52 5.46 2.49
C ILE A 32 -12.35 5.12 3.74
N ASP A 33 -13.58 5.63 3.80
CA ASP A 33 -14.50 5.26 4.88
C ASP A 33 -14.78 3.75 4.81
N THR A 34 -14.79 3.10 5.97
CA THR A 34 -15.07 1.67 6.09
C THR A 34 -16.34 1.22 5.36
N LYS A 35 -17.37 2.07 5.31
CA LYS A 35 -18.64 1.76 4.61
C LYS A 35 -18.47 1.70 3.09
N ASP A 36 -17.46 2.39 2.55
CA ASP A 36 -17.21 2.51 1.11
C ASP A 36 -16.19 1.48 0.60
N LEU A 37 -15.52 0.73 1.50
CA LEU A 37 -14.55 -0.31 1.14
C LEU A 37 -15.15 -1.42 0.27
N LYS A 38 -16.45 -1.72 0.44
CA LYS A 38 -17.16 -2.66 -0.43
C LYS A 38 -17.21 -2.15 -1.86
N GLU A 39 -17.61 -0.89 -2.06
CA GLU A 39 -17.70 -0.29 -3.40
C GLU A 39 -16.31 -0.24 -4.05
N PHE A 40 -15.28 0.16 -3.31
CA PHE A 40 -13.90 0.11 -3.79
C PHE A 40 -13.50 -1.30 -4.26
N SER A 41 -13.80 -2.33 -3.47
CA SER A 41 -13.53 -3.73 -3.83
C SER A 41 -14.31 -4.18 -5.07
N ASP A 42 -15.56 -3.73 -5.21
CA ASP A 42 -16.41 -4.06 -6.37
C ASP A 42 -15.84 -3.41 -7.65
N ILE A 43 -15.39 -2.15 -7.59
CA ILE A 43 -14.77 -1.42 -8.72
C ILE A 43 -13.54 -2.16 -9.26
N ILE A 44 -12.57 -2.49 -8.40
CA ILE A 44 -11.34 -3.17 -8.82
C ILE A 44 -11.60 -4.62 -9.27
N THR A 45 -12.67 -5.24 -8.78
CA THR A 45 -13.10 -6.58 -9.22
C THR A 45 -13.72 -6.51 -10.61
N LEU A 46 -14.59 -5.54 -10.86
CA LEU A 46 -15.23 -5.31 -12.16
C LEU A 46 -14.18 -5.08 -13.26
N ALA A 47 -13.10 -4.38 -12.93
CA ALA A 47 -11.99 -4.13 -13.85
C ALA A 47 -11.00 -5.29 -13.99
N GLU A 48 -11.16 -6.38 -13.22
CA GLU A 48 -10.24 -7.53 -13.17
C GLU A 48 -8.84 -7.21 -12.63
N PHE A 49 -8.68 -6.11 -11.87
CA PHE A 49 -7.41 -5.68 -11.27
C PHE A 49 -7.21 -6.13 -9.82
N LYS A 50 -8.21 -6.78 -9.21
CA LYS A 50 -8.22 -7.18 -7.79
C LYS A 50 -6.89 -7.76 -7.29
N VAL A 51 -6.34 -8.77 -7.96
CA VAL A 51 -5.10 -9.45 -7.52
C VAL A 51 -3.91 -8.49 -7.58
N ASP A 52 -3.78 -7.78 -8.69
CA ASP A 52 -2.66 -6.87 -8.93
C ASP A 52 -2.64 -5.71 -7.93
N THR A 53 -3.77 -5.02 -7.78
CA THR A 53 -3.92 -3.88 -6.87
C THR A 53 -3.64 -4.27 -5.42
N PHE A 54 -4.23 -5.37 -4.92
CA PHE A 54 -4.02 -5.77 -3.53
C PHE A 54 -2.60 -6.30 -3.25
N ASN A 55 -1.94 -6.92 -4.24
CA ASN A 55 -0.54 -7.31 -4.08
C ASN A 55 0.37 -6.08 -3.97
N ILE A 56 0.14 -5.05 -4.79
CA ILE A 56 0.88 -3.79 -4.70
C ILE A 56 0.71 -3.14 -3.32
N PHE A 57 -0.53 -3.10 -2.80
CA PHE A 57 -0.79 -2.59 -1.45
C PHE A 57 -0.10 -3.42 -0.37
N GLY A 58 -0.13 -4.75 -0.51
CA GLY A 58 0.60 -5.68 0.35
C GLY A 58 2.10 -5.35 0.43
N SER A 59 2.75 -5.08 -0.71
CA SER A 59 4.17 -4.74 -0.75
C SER A 59 4.50 -3.46 0.03
N ILE A 60 3.72 -2.37 -0.16
CA ILE A 60 3.96 -1.11 0.57
C ILE A 60 3.70 -1.30 2.07
N GLY A 61 2.62 -2.01 2.44
CA GLY A 61 2.32 -2.29 3.85
C GLY A 61 3.41 -3.16 4.51
N TYR A 62 4.00 -4.09 3.76
CA TYR A 62 5.12 -4.91 4.24
C TYR A 62 6.39 -4.08 4.49
N VAL A 63 6.68 -3.10 3.63
CA VAL A 63 7.77 -2.14 3.88
C VAL A 63 7.57 -1.41 5.20
N LEU A 64 6.36 -0.92 5.47
CA LEU A 64 6.07 -0.23 6.73
C LEU A 64 6.28 -1.15 7.94
N ASP A 65 5.82 -2.39 7.88
CA ASP A 65 6.03 -3.38 8.94
C ASP A 65 7.53 -3.59 9.21
N ILE A 66 8.35 -3.81 8.17
CA ILE A 66 9.80 -3.99 8.32
C ILE A 66 10.45 -2.76 8.96
N VAL A 67 10.12 -1.57 8.47
CA VAL A 67 10.69 -0.31 8.97
C VAL A 67 10.30 -0.10 10.44
N THR A 68 9.04 -0.34 10.79
CA THR A 68 8.56 -0.17 12.17
C THR A 68 9.12 -1.22 13.11
N ASP A 69 9.20 -2.49 12.71
CA ASP A 69 9.82 -3.57 13.49
C ASP A 69 11.31 -3.30 13.73
N HIS A 70 11.99 -2.65 12.78
CA HIS A 70 13.39 -2.26 12.92
C HIS A 70 13.60 -1.07 13.87
N LEU A 71 12.76 -0.04 13.77
CA LEU A 71 12.94 1.23 14.47
C LEU A 71 12.31 1.27 15.86
N TYR A 72 11.16 0.62 16.05
CA TYR A 72 10.42 0.70 17.31
C TYR A 72 11.22 0.22 18.53
N PRO A 73 11.99 -0.90 18.47
CA PRO A 73 12.84 -1.32 19.58
C PRO A 73 14.00 -0.36 19.87
N LYS A 74 14.41 0.45 18.89
CA LYS A 74 15.56 1.36 18.96
C LYS A 74 15.18 2.80 19.29
N LYS A 75 13.88 3.10 19.42
CA LYS A 75 13.37 4.49 19.55
C LYS A 75 14.03 5.29 20.67
N ASP A 76 14.40 4.62 21.77
CA ASP A 76 15.01 5.25 22.96
C ASP A 76 16.54 5.35 22.86
N THR A 77 17.14 4.86 21.77
CA THR A 77 18.59 4.87 21.53
C THR A 77 18.98 5.57 20.23
N LEU A 78 18.04 6.25 19.56
CA LEU A 78 18.30 6.98 18.31
C LEU A 78 19.22 8.19 18.51
N ASP A 79 19.34 8.69 19.74
CA ASP A 79 20.28 9.74 20.16
C ASP A 79 21.74 9.34 20.03
N LYS A 80 22.02 8.04 19.92
CA LYS A 80 23.38 7.50 19.72
C LYS A 80 23.85 7.56 18.27
N LEU A 81 22.93 7.76 17.32
CA LEU A 81 23.28 7.97 15.92
C LEU A 81 23.93 9.33 15.75
N ASP A 82 24.92 9.44 14.87
CA ASP A 82 25.40 10.75 14.45
C ASP A 82 24.31 11.54 13.73
N THR A 83 24.44 12.86 13.74
CA THR A 83 23.43 13.78 13.20
C THR A 83 23.08 13.49 11.73
N SER A 84 24.07 13.10 10.91
CA SER A 84 23.85 12.83 9.49
C SER A 84 23.00 11.56 9.29
N ASN A 85 23.32 10.50 10.04
CA ASN A 85 22.53 9.27 10.04
C ASN A 85 21.10 9.49 10.58
N LEU A 86 20.93 10.29 11.64
CA LEU A 86 19.61 10.63 12.17
C LEU A 86 18.77 11.43 11.16
N GLU A 87 19.39 12.39 10.46
CA GLU A 87 18.72 13.16 9.41
C GLU A 87 18.29 12.26 8.24
N LYS A 88 19.19 11.41 7.77
CA LYS A 88 18.92 10.44 6.69
C LYS A 88 17.79 9.48 7.07
N LEU A 89 17.79 8.99 8.31
CA LEU A 89 16.74 8.13 8.86
C LEU A 89 15.39 8.85 8.85
N LYS A 90 15.33 10.07 9.39
CA LYS A 90 14.12 10.90 9.43
C LYS A 90 13.57 11.11 8.02
N GLN A 91 14.39 11.61 7.10
CA GLN A 91 13.98 11.89 5.72
C GLN A 91 13.46 10.62 5.02
N SER A 92 14.11 9.48 5.24
CA SER A 92 13.70 8.21 4.64
C SER A 92 12.35 7.73 5.19
N LEU A 93 12.16 7.80 6.51
CA LEU A 93 10.90 7.42 7.16
C LEU A 93 9.75 8.34 6.74
N GLU A 94 9.96 9.66 6.74
CA GLU A 94 8.98 10.65 6.26
C GLU A 94 8.55 10.34 4.83
N LYS A 95 9.49 9.94 3.97
CA LYS A 95 9.20 9.61 2.58
C LYS A 95 8.42 8.31 2.43
N VAL A 96 8.69 7.28 3.23
CA VAL A 96 7.87 6.06 3.29
C VAL A 96 6.42 6.39 3.68
N LEU A 97 6.23 7.21 4.72
CA LEU A 97 4.91 7.63 5.17
C LEU A 97 4.18 8.48 4.11
N SER A 98 4.92 9.34 3.41
CA SER A 98 4.39 10.14 2.29
C SER A 98 3.89 9.26 1.14
N ILE A 99 4.64 8.21 0.78
CA ILE A 99 4.20 7.23 -0.23
C ILE A 99 2.88 6.58 0.16
N ILE A 100 2.75 6.13 1.41
CA ILE A 100 1.50 5.52 1.92
C ILE A 100 0.34 6.50 1.80
N LYS A 101 0.56 7.76 2.21
CA LYS A 101 -0.46 8.81 2.12
C LYS A 101 -0.90 9.04 0.67
N ILE A 102 0.04 9.23 -0.25
CA ILE A 102 -0.24 9.45 -1.67
C ILE A 102 -1.08 8.30 -2.24
N VAL A 103 -0.66 7.06 -2.03
CA VAL A 103 -1.38 5.89 -2.56
C VAL A 103 -2.78 5.76 -1.94
N SER A 104 -2.92 6.11 -0.66
CA SER A 104 -4.23 6.11 0.00
C SER A 104 -5.16 7.19 -0.54
N GLU A 105 -4.63 8.38 -0.82
CA GLU A 105 -5.38 9.49 -1.42
C GLU A 105 -5.78 9.17 -2.87
N GLU A 106 -4.89 8.57 -3.67
CA GLU A 106 -5.20 8.12 -5.03
C GLU A 106 -6.27 7.02 -5.04
N SER A 107 -6.22 6.09 -4.08
CA SER A 107 -7.24 5.04 -3.92
C SER A 107 -8.61 5.64 -3.58
N LYS A 108 -8.65 6.65 -2.71
CA LYS A 108 -9.87 7.41 -2.44
C LYS A 108 -10.34 8.17 -3.68
N GLN A 109 -9.42 8.75 -4.45
CA GLN A 109 -9.76 9.49 -5.66
C GLN A 109 -10.38 8.59 -6.73
N LEU A 110 -9.92 7.35 -6.88
CA LEU A 110 -10.56 6.36 -7.75
C LEU A 110 -12.04 6.17 -7.40
N LEU A 111 -12.35 6.01 -6.10
CA LEU A 111 -13.74 5.86 -5.63
C LEU A 111 -14.58 7.08 -5.99
N LEU A 112 -14.09 8.29 -5.74
CA LEU A 112 -14.79 9.55 -6.04
C LEU A 112 -15.00 9.75 -7.55
N ASP A 113 -13.97 9.48 -8.35
CA ASP A 113 -14.02 9.55 -9.81
C ASP A 113 -15.02 8.53 -10.35
N TYR A 114 -15.11 7.34 -9.77
CA TYR A 114 -16.07 6.31 -10.15
C TYR A 114 -17.51 6.72 -9.79
N GLN A 115 -17.74 7.20 -8.57
CA GLN A 115 -19.07 7.62 -8.11
C GLN A 115 -19.66 8.76 -8.96
N SER A 116 -18.81 9.68 -9.41
CA SER A 116 -19.17 10.80 -10.28
C SER A 116 -19.20 10.47 -11.78
N ASP A 117 -18.93 9.22 -12.17
CA ASP A 117 -18.74 8.77 -13.56
C ASP A 117 -17.76 9.65 -14.36
N LYS A 118 -16.73 10.17 -13.68
CA LYS A 118 -15.71 11.01 -14.30
C LYS A 118 -15.01 10.20 -15.38
N ASN A 119 -14.85 10.81 -16.56
CA ASN A 119 -14.29 10.15 -17.75
C ASN A 119 -15.04 8.87 -18.17
N SER A 120 -16.31 8.71 -17.78
CA SER A 120 -17.13 7.53 -18.07
C SER A 120 -16.61 6.22 -17.46
N ILE A 121 -15.81 6.25 -16.39
CA ILE A 121 -15.24 5.02 -15.82
C ILE A 121 -16.27 4.14 -15.08
N LYS A 122 -17.46 4.67 -14.76
CA LYS A 122 -18.56 3.88 -14.19
C LYS A 122 -19.33 3.15 -15.28
N THR A 123 -19.51 3.80 -16.42
CA THR A 123 -20.34 3.30 -17.53
C THR A 123 -19.54 2.50 -18.58
N ASP A 124 -18.23 2.73 -18.68
CA ASP A 124 -17.34 2.06 -19.64
C ASP A 124 -16.20 1.31 -18.92
N VAL A 125 -16.31 -0.02 -18.88
CA VAL A 125 -15.31 -0.91 -18.25
C VAL A 125 -13.93 -0.80 -18.90
N SER A 126 -13.85 -0.49 -20.20
CA SER A 126 -12.56 -0.35 -20.89
C SER A 126 -11.79 0.89 -20.41
N LYS A 127 -12.52 1.98 -20.12
CA LYS A 127 -11.94 3.19 -19.52
C LYS A 127 -11.54 2.97 -18.07
N LEU A 128 -12.35 2.25 -17.28
CA LEU A 128 -11.98 1.86 -15.92
C LEU A 128 -10.69 1.02 -15.90
N LYS A 129 -10.59 0.03 -16.78
CA LYS A 129 -9.38 -0.79 -16.93
C LYS A 129 -8.16 0.06 -17.28
N SER A 130 -8.32 1.04 -18.17
CA SER A 130 -7.25 1.96 -18.55
C SER A 130 -6.83 2.86 -17.39
N TYR A 131 -7.79 3.38 -16.62
CA TYR A 131 -7.54 4.17 -15.40
C TYR A 131 -6.73 3.36 -14.39
N LEU A 132 -7.18 2.14 -14.06
CA LEU A 132 -6.53 1.27 -13.08
C LEU A 132 -5.15 0.79 -13.53
N LYS A 133 -4.95 0.57 -14.84
CA LYS A 133 -3.63 0.25 -15.40
C LYS A 133 -2.63 1.36 -15.11
N ILE A 134 -3.03 2.62 -15.32
CA ILE A 134 -2.17 3.79 -15.07
C ILE A 134 -1.91 3.93 -13.57
N LEU A 135 -2.97 3.84 -12.74
CA LEU A 135 -2.84 3.92 -11.29
C LEU A 135 -1.87 2.87 -10.75
N ASN A 136 -2.12 1.58 -11.05
CA ASN A 136 -1.25 0.49 -10.59
C ASN A 136 0.18 0.60 -11.14
N SER A 137 0.39 1.14 -12.35
CA SER A 137 1.74 1.38 -12.87
C SER A 137 2.50 2.39 -12.00
N ARG A 138 1.87 3.52 -11.68
CA ARG A 138 2.45 4.54 -10.80
C ARG A 138 2.68 4.01 -9.39
N THR A 139 1.73 3.26 -8.86
CA THR A 139 1.88 2.67 -7.53
C THR A 139 3.03 1.65 -7.47
N ARG A 140 3.33 0.92 -8.55
CA ARG A 140 4.53 0.05 -8.60
C ARG A 140 5.84 0.82 -8.51
N GLU A 141 5.94 1.98 -9.16
CA GLU A 141 7.12 2.84 -9.02
C GLU A 141 7.30 3.27 -7.56
N LYS A 142 6.18 3.52 -6.86
CA LYS A 142 6.17 3.81 -5.43
C LYS A 142 6.54 2.62 -4.54
N VAL A 143 6.20 1.39 -4.93
CA VAL A 143 6.70 0.18 -4.25
C VAL A 143 8.22 0.14 -4.31
N THR A 144 8.81 0.28 -5.50
CA THR A 144 10.28 0.26 -5.66
C THR A 144 10.95 1.40 -4.90
N GLU A 145 10.34 2.59 -4.89
CA GLU A 145 10.82 3.72 -4.08
C GLU A 145 10.80 3.39 -2.57
N ALA A 146 9.70 2.81 -2.07
CA ALA A 146 9.56 2.42 -0.68
C ALA A 146 10.56 1.32 -0.26
N GLU A 147 10.78 0.31 -1.11
CA GLU A 147 11.76 -0.76 -0.89
C GLU A 147 13.20 -0.21 -0.81
N ASN A 148 13.55 0.75 -1.66
CA ASN A 148 14.85 1.42 -1.58
C ASN A 148 15.02 2.21 -0.29
N LEU A 149 13.97 2.93 0.15
CA LEU A 149 13.97 3.67 1.41
C LEU A 149 14.08 2.72 2.62
N GLN A 150 13.40 1.57 2.57
CA GLN A 150 13.54 0.52 3.56
C GLN A 150 15.01 0.09 3.69
N ASN A 151 15.68 -0.20 2.58
CA ASN A 151 17.08 -0.63 2.59
C ASN A 151 18.01 0.44 3.17
N VAL A 152 17.74 1.72 2.87
CA VAL A 152 18.47 2.84 3.49
C VAL A 152 18.27 2.84 5.00
N ILE A 153 17.04 2.73 5.49
CA ILE A 153 16.72 2.71 6.93
C ILE A 153 17.42 1.54 7.62
N LEU A 154 17.36 0.34 7.05
CA LEU A 154 17.96 -0.87 7.62
C LEU A 154 19.49 -0.81 7.68
N SER A 155 20.13 0.00 6.83
CA SER A 155 21.59 0.18 6.81
C SER A 155 22.13 1.14 7.88
N ILE A 156 21.26 1.83 8.62
CA ILE A 156 21.65 2.79 9.66
C ILE A 156 21.76 2.04 11.00
N HIS A 157 22.89 2.22 11.71
CA HIS A 157 23.25 1.50 12.93
C HIS A 157 23.75 2.45 14.01
#